data_AF-A0A8J6RD86-F1
#
_entry.id   AF-A0A8J6RD86-F1
#
_cell.length_a   1.000
_cell.length_b   1.000
_cell.length_c   1.000
_cell.angle_alpha   90.00
_cell.angle_beta   90.00
_cell.angle_gamma   90.00
#
_symmetry.space_group_name_H-M   'P 1'
#
loop_
_entity.id
_entity.type
_entity.pdbx_description
1 polymer ?
#
loop_
_entity_poly.entity_id
_entity_poly.type
_entity_poly.pdbx_seq_one_letter_code
_entity_poly.pdbx_strand_id
1 'polypeptide(L)'
;MTLPKLLPLQKLQERLLSIFTDTNANRHLVSQERAGRFIFVMLYVGAVEGENVWASIQHVTAMSDSQASLQTPLQRRSYHDSPYQSCNLGEQAWYSPNARETIRRLLLPELIRINAVVVRSDLPLNSPQPRYALKREFAALFNAEATESEFVLLKDEWIKVNKPYLSNQNTLSSIPPGNDNAGRFHDFIFHALQKIFHPTLHHAKKEQPINDGRKKIDITFTNEADRGFFRRLVFIHSIKSPYVFFECKNYSNDPKNPEIDQLVGRLNDRRGRFGVLVCRTVDDPINILARCRDVVHSNNGYIVVLTDDDIIALLDMKGKNNLEGIDNYMEERLRSLIL
;
A
#
# COMPACT_ATOMS: atom_id res chain seq x y z
N MET A 1 12.12 -16.99 27.28
CA MET A 1 11.85 -15.59 26.90
C MET A 1 11.35 -14.84 28.11
N THR A 2 11.95 -13.69 28.38
CA THR A 2 11.44 -12.70 29.33
C THR A 2 10.34 -11.90 28.63
N LEU A 3 9.10 -12.06 29.07
CA LEU A 3 7.99 -11.29 28.52
C LEU A 3 8.08 -9.82 28.99
N PRO A 4 7.78 -8.84 28.12
CA PRO A 4 7.88 -7.42 28.49
C PRO A 4 6.87 -7.09 29.58
N LYS A 5 7.24 -6.17 30.49
CA LYS A 5 6.27 -5.53 31.39
C LYS A 5 5.25 -4.76 30.56
N LEU A 6 3.99 -4.83 30.95
CA LEU A 6 2.88 -4.24 30.20
C LEU A 6 2.51 -2.89 30.79
N LEU A 7 2.26 -1.91 29.92
CA LEU A 7 1.59 -0.69 30.30
C LEU A 7 0.12 -0.98 30.64
N PRO A 8 -0.48 -0.26 31.60
CA PRO A 8 -1.93 -0.21 31.71
C PRO A 8 -2.56 0.20 30.38
N LEU A 9 -3.70 -0.38 30.03
CA LEU A 9 -4.36 -0.15 28.73
C LEU A 9 -4.62 1.33 28.46
N GLN A 10 -4.97 2.11 29.50
CA GLN A 10 -5.14 3.55 29.41
C GLN A 10 -3.85 4.28 28.98
N LYS A 11 -2.70 3.97 29.60
CA LYS A 11 -1.41 4.59 29.26
C LYS A 11 -0.92 4.16 27.87
N LEU A 12 -1.17 2.91 27.50
CA LEU A 12 -0.92 2.42 26.14
C LEU A 12 -1.74 3.22 25.12
N GLN A 13 -3.04 3.44 25.41
CA GLN A 13 -3.94 4.22 24.58
C GLN A 13 -3.51 5.70 24.46
N GLU A 14 -3.03 6.31 25.54
CA GLU A 14 -2.44 7.66 25.51
C GLU A 14 -1.21 7.72 24.58
N ARG A 15 -0.29 6.75 24.70
CA ARG A 15 0.87 6.66 23.80
C ARG A 15 0.44 6.52 22.35
N LEU A 16 -0.52 5.65 22.07
CA LEU A 16 -1.09 5.43 20.74
C LEU A 16 -1.64 6.73 20.11
N LEU A 17 -2.42 7.50 20.89
CA LEU A 17 -2.98 8.78 20.46
C LEU A 17 -1.91 9.85 20.23
N SER A 18 -0.78 9.78 20.94
CA SER A 18 0.36 10.69 20.74
C SER A 18 1.24 10.31 19.54
N ILE A 19 1.28 9.04 19.15
CA ILE A 19 2.00 8.53 17.98
C ILE A 19 1.22 8.90 16.70
N PHE A 20 -0.10 8.68 16.72
CA PHE A 20 -0.97 8.95 15.57
C PHE A 20 -1.78 10.23 15.80
N THR A 21 -1.34 11.31 15.16
CA THR A 21 -2.00 12.63 15.12
C THR A 21 -3.05 12.71 14.00
N ASP A 22 -3.88 13.75 13.99
CA ASP A 22 -4.96 13.95 13.00
C ASP A 22 -4.48 14.06 11.55
N THR A 23 -3.18 14.27 11.35
CA THR A 23 -2.57 14.29 10.01
C THR A 23 -2.32 12.90 9.43
N ASN A 24 -2.39 11.84 10.26
CA ASN A 24 -2.06 10.49 9.87
C ASN A 24 -3.18 9.79 9.09
N ALA A 25 -2.79 9.00 8.09
CA ALA A 25 -3.75 8.24 7.29
C ALA A 25 -4.48 7.19 8.09
N ASN A 26 -5.78 7.06 7.85
CA ASN A 26 -6.65 6.09 8.53
C ASN A 26 -6.44 6.07 10.06
N ARG A 27 -6.11 7.22 10.66
CA ARG A 27 -5.82 7.34 12.10
C ARG A 27 -6.87 6.62 12.94
N HIS A 28 -8.15 6.82 12.60
CA HIS A 28 -9.28 6.19 13.28
C HIS A 28 -9.19 4.65 13.36
N LEU A 29 -8.54 3.97 12.41
CA LEU A 29 -8.34 2.52 12.49
C LEU A 29 -7.28 2.15 13.52
N VAL A 30 -6.16 2.89 13.56
CA VAL A 30 -4.96 2.53 14.33
C VAL A 30 -4.84 3.23 15.68
N SER A 31 -5.69 4.21 15.97
CA SER A 31 -5.67 4.98 17.23
C SER A 31 -6.88 4.72 18.13
N GLN A 32 -7.89 3.98 17.68
CA GLN A 32 -9.05 3.64 18.50
C GLN A 32 -8.71 2.58 19.55
N GLU A 33 -9.57 2.45 20.57
CA GLU A 33 -9.44 1.45 21.64
C GLU A 33 -9.26 0.02 21.10
N ARG A 34 -9.91 -0.31 19.98
CA ARG A 34 -9.72 -1.59 19.27
C ARG A 34 -8.25 -1.84 18.91
N ALA A 35 -7.52 -0.83 18.44
CA ALA A 35 -6.10 -0.96 18.12
C ALA A 35 -5.24 -1.04 19.38
N GLY A 36 -5.56 -0.25 20.42
CA GLY A 36 -4.88 -0.33 21.71
C GLY A 36 -4.98 -1.73 22.34
N ARG A 37 -6.17 -2.31 22.38
CA ARG A 37 -6.41 -3.69 22.85
C ARG A 37 -5.69 -4.74 22.00
N PHE A 38 -5.64 -4.55 20.68
CA PHE A 38 -4.85 -5.43 19.79
C PHE A 38 -3.38 -5.41 20.21
N ILE A 39 -2.77 -4.22 20.28
CA ILE A 39 -1.35 -4.04 20.64
C ILE A 39 -1.06 -4.61 22.03
N PHE A 40 -1.96 -4.37 23.01
CA PHE A 40 -1.86 -4.95 24.34
C PHE A 40 -1.74 -6.47 24.28
N VAL A 41 -2.61 -7.15 23.53
CA VAL A 41 -2.59 -8.61 23.43
C VAL A 41 -1.31 -9.12 22.78
N MET A 42 -0.81 -8.46 21.73
CA MET A 42 0.44 -8.84 21.09
C MET A 42 1.61 -8.78 22.08
N LEU A 43 1.70 -7.71 22.88
CA LEU A 43 2.70 -7.56 23.94
C LEU A 43 2.47 -8.57 25.07
N TYR A 44 1.21 -8.83 25.43
CA TYR A 44 0.81 -9.79 26.46
C TYR A 44 1.33 -11.19 26.14
N VAL A 45 1.16 -11.68 24.91
CA VAL A 45 1.69 -12.99 24.52
C VAL A 45 3.17 -12.97 24.15
N GLY A 46 3.78 -11.80 23.97
CA GLY A 46 5.17 -11.65 23.56
C GLY A 46 5.38 -11.78 22.04
N ALA A 47 4.35 -11.57 21.24
CA ALA A 47 4.42 -11.63 19.78
C ALA A 47 5.12 -10.38 19.21
N VAL A 48 6.45 -10.35 19.29
CA VAL A 48 7.33 -9.28 18.83
C VAL A 48 8.37 -9.85 17.87
N GLU A 49 8.72 -9.09 16.84
CA GLU A 49 9.69 -9.49 15.83
C GLU A 49 11.04 -9.91 16.43
N GLY A 50 11.44 -11.13 16.09
CA GLY A 50 12.66 -11.79 16.56
C GLY A 50 12.53 -12.55 17.89
N GLU A 51 11.38 -12.51 18.57
CA GLU A 51 11.13 -13.34 19.76
C GLU A 51 10.64 -14.75 19.42
N ASN A 52 10.50 -15.11 18.13
CA ASN A 52 9.95 -16.40 17.68
C ASN A 52 8.58 -16.77 18.30
N VAL A 53 7.80 -15.76 18.67
CA VAL A 53 6.43 -15.91 19.17
C VAL A 53 5.50 -15.15 18.23
N TRP A 54 4.36 -15.75 17.92
CA TRP A 54 3.42 -15.23 16.95
C TRP A 54 2.01 -15.31 17.51
N ALA A 55 1.18 -14.31 17.22
CA ALA A 55 -0.21 -14.27 17.61
C ALA A 55 -1.14 -14.51 16.42
N SER A 56 -2.35 -14.95 16.73
CA SER A 56 -3.47 -15.04 15.80
C SER A 56 -4.56 -14.06 16.22
N ILE A 57 -5.50 -13.75 15.31
CA ILE A 57 -6.64 -12.90 15.65
C ILE A 57 -7.48 -13.53 16.77
N GLN A 58 -7.46 -14.86 16.90
CA GLN A 58 -8.13 -15.56 17.99
C GLN A 58 -7.62 -15.13 19.37
N HIS A 59 -6.31 -14.94 19.54
CA HIS A 59 -5.73 -14.41 20.78
C HIS A 59 -6.28 -13.02 21.10
N VAL A 60 -6.51 -12.19 20.08
CA VAL A 60 -7.04 -10.85 20.30
C VAL A 60 -8.51 -10.90 20.72
N THR A 61 -9.32 -11.68 20.01
CA THR A 61 -10.76 -11.75 20.26
C THR A 61 -11.13 -12.53 21.53
N ALA A 62 -10.24 -13.38 22.04
CA ALA A 62 -10.45 -14.16 23.26
C ALA A 62 -9.94 -13.46 24.54
N MET A 63 -9.48 -12.21 24.47
CA MET A 63 -8.98 -11.48 25.64
C MET A 63 -10.13 -10.87 26.45
N SER A 64 -9.96 -10.79 27.77
CA SER A 64 -10.86 -10.17 28.75
C SER A 64 -10.08 -9.42 29.82
N ASP A 65 -10.78 -8.63 30.65
CA ASP A 65 -10.18 -7.98 31.81
C ASP A 65 -9.63 -8.99 32.82
N SER A 66 -10.35 -10.11 33.03
CA SER A 66 -9.91 -11.18 33.92
C SER A 66 -8.58 -11.78 33.45
N GLN A 67 -8.43 -12.04 32.15
CA GLN A 67 -7.19 -12.56 31.58
C GLN A 67 -6.06 -11.50 31.58
N ALA A 68 -6.36 -10.26 31.22
CA ALA A 68 -5.39 -9.17 31.19
C ALA A 68 -4.79 -8.88 32.58
N SER A 69 -5.53 -9.17 33.66
CA SER A 69 -5.04 -9.07 35.05
C SER A 69 -3.96 -10.11 35.41
N LEU A 70 -3.90 -11.22 34.68
CA LEU A 70 -2.95 -12.32 34.92
C LEU A 70 -1.61 -12.03 34.22
N GLN A 71 -0.69 -11.35 34.90
CA GLN A 71 0.53 -10.85 34.26
C GLN A 71 1.80 -11.70 34.49
N THR A 72 1.72 -12.80 35.25
CA THR A 72 2.91 -13.63 35.47
C THR A 72 3.36 -14.30 34.15
N PRO A 73 4.66 -14.54 33.95
CA PRO A 73 5.15 -15.16 32.72
C PRO A 73 4.57 -16.55 32.44
N LEU A 74 4.16 -17.29 33.48
CA LEU A 74 3.53 -18.60 33.32
C LEU A 74 2.09 -18.47 32.81
N GLN A 75 1.29 -17.58 33.40
CA GLN A 75 -0.10 -17.34 33.00
C GLN A 75 -0.18 -16.83 31.55
N ARG A 76 0.69 -15.90 31.18
CA ARG A 76 0.74 -15.33 29.82
C ARG A 76 1.09 -16.39 28.77
N ARG A 77 2.02 -17.29 29.08
CA ARG A 77 2.36 -18.43 28.20
C ARG A 77 1.23 -19.44 28.11
N SER A 78 0.59 -19.77 29.23
CA SER A 78 -0.59 -20.64 29.25
C SER A 78 -1.71 -20.11 28.35
N TYR A 79 -1.93 -18.79 28.34
CA TYR A 79 -2.90 -18.15 27.45
C TYR A 79 -2.52 -18.25 25.98
N HIS A 80 -1.24 -18.03 25.64
CA HIS A 80 -0.75 -18.18 24.27
C HIS A 80 -0.94 -19.61 23.74
N ASP A 81 -0.64 -20.62 24.56
CA ASP A 81 -0.69 -22.03 24.12
C ASP A 81 -2.13 -22.54 23.98
N SER A 82 -3.07 -21.97 24.76
CA SER A 82 -4.48 -22.34 24.71
C SER A 82 -5.38 -21.12 24.93
N PRO A 83 -5.58 -20.28 23.89
CA PRO A 83 -6.49 -19.14 24.00
C PRO A 83 -7.95 -19.58 24.16
N TYR A 84 -8.26 -20.87 23.99
CA TYR A 84 -9.59 -21.47 24.10
C TYR A 84 -10.03 -21.88 25.50
N GLN A 85 -9.12 -22.09 26.45
CA GLN A 85 -9.54 -22.24 27.85
C GLN A 85 -10.21 -20.96 28.38
N SER A 86 -9.91 -19.82 27.74
CA SER A 86 -10.59 -18.54 27.90
C SER A 86 -11.74 -18.30 26.88
N CYS A 87 -12.11 -19.23 25.99
CA CYS A 87 -13.06 -18.93 24.90
C CYS A 87 -14.56 -19.06 25.23
N ASN A 88 -14.93 -19.34 26.48
CA ASN A 88 -16.33 -19.27 26.93
C ASN A 88 -16.62 -17.96 27.67
N LEU A 89 -16.01 -16.85 27.26
CA LEU A 89 -16.18 -15.56 27.93
C LEU A 89 -17.54 -14.90 27.66
N GLY A 90 -18.22 -15.21 26.55
CA GLY A 90 -19.48 -14.56 26.20
C GLY A 90 -19.37 -13.03 26.27
N GLU A 91 -20.14 -12.41 27.15
CA GLU A 91 -20.16 -10.95 27.40
C GLU A 91 -18.87 -10.41 28.06
N GLN A 92 -18.01 -11.27 28.62
CA GLN A 92 -16.76 -10.86 29.28
C GLN A 92 -15.61 -10.62 28.29
N ALA A 93 -15.77 -10.98 27.02
CA ALA A 93 -14.74 -10.76 26.01
C ALA A 93 -14.66 -9.28 25.63
N TRP A 94 -13.45 -8.78 25.42
CA TRP A 94 -13.23 -7.40 24.95
C TRP A 94 -13.81 -7.12 23.56
N TYR A 95 -14.02 -8.15 22.77
CA TYR A 95 -14.46 -8.02 21.39
C TYR A 95 -15.73 -8.84 21.16
N SER A 96 -16.68 -8.26 20.43
CA SER A 96 -17.86 -8.99 19.99
C SER A 96 -17.48 -10.08 18.96
N PRO A 97 -18.33 -11.11 18.77
CA PRO A 97 -18.06 -12.21 17.85
C PRO A 97 -17.69 -11.75 16.41
N ASN A 98 -18.30 -10.66 15.94
CA ASN A 98 -18.06 -10.13 14.58
C ASN A 98 -16.77 -9.30 14.46
N ALA A 99 -16.13 -8.93 15.56
CA ALA A 99 -14.94 -8.10 15.56
C ALA A 99 -13.75 -8.77 14.86
N ARG A 100 -13.71 -10.11 14.81
CA ARG A 100 -12.67 -10.87 14.12
C ARG A 100 -12.51 -10.41 12.68
N GLU A 101 -13.63 -10.23 11.97
CA GLU A 101 -13.59 -9.86 10.56
C GLU A 101 -13.20 -8.39 10.36
N THR A 102 -13.66 -7.52 11.26
CA THR A 102 -13.27 -6.11 11.29
C THR A 102 -11.76 -5.95 11.54
N ILE A 103 -11.20 -6.71 12.49
CA ILE A 103 -9.75 -6.72 12.74
C ILE A 103 -9.00 -7.21 11.50
N ARG A 104 -9.46 -8.31 10.90
CA ARG A 104 -8.81 -8.91 9.73
C ARG A 104 -8.84 -8.02 8.49
N ARG A 105 -9.97 -7.34 8.21
CA ARG A 105 -10.18 -6.55 6.99
C ARG A 105 -9.73 -5.10 7.11
N LEU A 106 -9.80 -4.50 8.29
CA LEU A 106 -9.56 -3.06 8.47
C LEU A 106 -8.30 -2.78 9.28
N LEU A 107 -8.23 -3.26 10.53
CA LEU A 107 -7.14 -2.90 11.43
C LEU A 107 -5.80 -3.50 10.98
N LEU A 108 -5.78 -4.80 10.72
CA LEU A 108 -4.53 -5.53 10.50
C LEU A 108 -3.82 -5.13 9.20
N PRO A 109 -4.52 -4.97 8.05
CA PRO A 109 -3.90 -4.45 6.84
C PRO A 109 -3.30 -3.07 7.05
N GLU A 110 -3.96 -2.22 7.83
CA GLU A 110 -3.49 -0.88 8.14
C GLU A 110 -2.23 -0.92 9.02
N LEU A 111 -2.20 -1.74 10.08
CA LEU A 111 -1.00 -1.92 10.93
C LEU A 111 0.19 -2.48 10.14
N ILE A 112 -0.04 -3.36 9.16
CA ILE A 112 1.00 -3.84 8.24
C ILE A 112 1.46 -2.70 7.33
N ARG A 113 0.51 -1.94 6.76
CA ARG A 113 0.78 -0.80 5.86
C ARG A 113 1.64 0.26 6.53
N ILE A 114 1.40 0.56 7.81
CA ILE A 114 2.18 1.52 8.60
C ILE A 114 3.46 0.93 9.21
N ASN A 115 3.85 -0.29 8.81
CA ASN A 115 5.04 -0.96 9.29
C ASN A 115 5.09 -1.13 10.82
N ALA A 116 3.92 -1.39 11.43
CA ALA A 116 3.77 -1.67 12.85
C ALA A 116 3.66 -3.18 13.15
N VAL A 117 3.23 -3.99 12.17
CA VAL A 117 3.04 -5.45 12.29
C VAL A 117 3.79 -6.17 11.17
N VAL A 118 4.44 -7.28 11.51
CA VAL A 118 5.03 -8.24 10.57
C VAL A 118 4.15 -9.49 10.46
N VAL A 119 4.09 -10.06 9.25
CA VAL A 119 3.38 -11.30 8.96
C VAL A 119 4.37 -12.41 8.66
N ARG A 120 4.14 -13.57 9.27
CA ARG A 120 4.94 -14.78 9.07
C ARG A 120 4.81 -15.29 7.63
N SER A 121 5.94 -15.40 6.93
CA SER A 121 5.99 -15.73 5.49
C SER A 121 6.12 -17.23 5.18
N ASP A 122 6.49 -18.06 6.15
CA ASP A 122 6.62 -19.52 6.01
C ASP A 122 5.28 -20.27 6.01
N LEU A 123 4.16 -19.58 6.21
CA LEU A 123 2.84 -20.19 6.28
C LEU A 123 2.01 -19.97 5.01
N PRO A 124 1.29 -21.01 4.52
CA PRO A 124 0.27 -20.79 3.50
C PRO A 124 -0.86 -19.89 4.02
N LEU A 125 -1.56 -19.20 3.11
CA LEU A 125 -2.61 -18.23 3.44
C LEU A 125 -3.71 -18.81 4.35
N ASN A 126 -4.04 -20.09 4.17
CA ASN A 126 -5.11 -20.77 4.90
C ASN A 126 -4.63 -21.48 6.19
N SER A 127 -3.36 -21.33 6.57
CA SER A 127 -2.85 -21.96 7.80
C SER A 127 -3.55 -21.39 9.03
N PRO A 128 -4.03 -22.25 9.96
CA PRO A 128 -4.63 -21.84 11.23
C PRO A 128 -3.59 -21.35 12.25
N GLN A 129 -2.31 -21.51 11.95
CA GLN A 129 -1.22 -21.15 12.86
C GLN A 129 -1.14 -19.63 13.11
N PRO A 130 -0.71 -19.20 14.31
CA PRO A 130 -0.41 -17.80 14.59
C PRO A 130 0.62 -17.23 13.61
N ARG A 131 0.40 -15.99 13.14
CA ARG A 131 1.19 -15.42 12.02
C ARG A 131 1.52 -13.94 12.15
N TYR A 132 1.09 -13.27 13.21
CA TYR A 132 1.28 -11.83 13.37
C TYR A 132 2.20 -11.56 14.55
N ALA A 133 3.11 -10.61 14.41
CA ALA A 133 3.91 -10.07 15.50
C ALA A 133 4.05 -8.56 15.33
N LEU A 134 4.25 -7.81 16.42
CA LEU A 134 4.60 -6.39 16.33
C LEU A 134 6.02 -6.27 15.79
N LYS A 135 6.26 -5.25 14.96
CA LYS A 135 7.62 -4.81 14.65
C LYS A 135 8.34 -4.42 15.94
N ARG A 136 9.63 -4.77 16.04
CA ARG A 136 10.40 -4.60 17.28
C ARG A 136 10.44 -3.14 17.72
N GLU A 137 10.70 -2.24 16.79
CA GLU A 137 10.81 -0.81 17.00
C GLU A 137 9.45 -0.20 17.41
N PHE A 138 8.35 -0.71 16.84
CA PHE A 138 7.01 -0.28 17.23
C PHE A 138 6.62 -0.80 18.61
N ALA A 139 6.96 -2.05 18.94
CA ALA A 139 6.72 -2.63 20.27
C ALA A 139 7.48 -1.86 21.37
N ALA A 140 8.69 -1.37 21.08
CA ALA A 140 9.50 -0.58 22.00
C ALA A 140 8.82 0.73 22.45
N LEU A 141 7.95 1.31 21.61
CA LEU A 141 7.14 2.49 21.97
C LEU A 141 6.23 2.25 23.18
N PHE A 142 5.93 0.99 23.49
CA PHE A 142 5.06 0.59 24.59
C PHE A 142 5.80 -0.09 25.74
N ASN A 143 7.13 0.06 25.81
CA ASN A 143 7.91 -0.41 26.93
C ASN A 143 7.48 0.30 28.23
N ALA A 144 7.02 -0.48 29.21
CA ALA A 144 6.56 0.02 30.51
C ALA A 144 7.69 0.56 31.40
N GLU A 145 8.94 0.20 31.09
CA GLU A 145 10.12 0.65 31.84
C GLU A 145 10.77 1.90 31.23
N ALA A 146 10.34 2.31 30.04
CA ALA A 146 10.84 3.53 29.40
C ALA A 146 10.30 4.77 30.10
N THR A 147 11.21 5.69 30.44
CA THR A 147 10.90 7.05 30.88
C THR A 147 10.15 7.82 29.80
N GLU A 148 9.49 8.92 30.17
CA GLU A 148 8.76 9.75 29.21
C GLU A 148 9.71 10.34 28.15
N SER A 149 10.93 10.73 28.54
CA SER A 149 11.95 11.23 27.61
C SER A 149 12.41 10.16 26.62
N GLU A 150 12.65 8.93 27.06
CA GLU A 150 12.98 7.80 26.17
C GLU A 150 11.83 7.48 25.22
N PHE A 151 10.59 7.49 25.71
CA PHE A 151 9.41 7.31 24.86
C PHE A 151 9.32 8.37 23.76
N VAL A 152 9.52 9.65 24.09
CA VAL A 152 9.48 10.74 23.11
C VAL A 152 10.56 10.54 22.04
N LEU A 153 11.79 10.20 22.43
CA LEU A 153 12.89 9.94 21.49
C LEU A 153 12.57 8.77 20.55
N LEU A 154 12.14 7.63 21.09
CA LEU A 154 11.78 6.45 20.30
C LEU A 154 10.60 6.73 19.36
N LYS A 155 9.59 7.47 19.85
CA LYS A 155 8.44 7.88 19.06
C LYS A 155 8.86 8.74 17.87
N ASP A 156 9.65 9.78 18.11
CA ASP A 156 10.07 10.71 17.08
C ASP A 156 10.95 10.03 16.02
N GLU A 157 11.85 9.13 16.46
CA GLU A 157 12.64 8.29 15.56
C GLU A 157 11.75 7.36 14.71
N TRP A 158 10.82 6.65 15.35
CA TRP A 158 9.91 5.75 14.66
C TRP A 158 9.02 6.50 13.65
N ILE A 159 8.48 7.66 14.03
CA ILE A 159 7.69 8.50 13.13
C ILE A 159 8.54 8.98 11.96
N LYS A 160 9.78 9.41 12.19
CA LYS A 160 10.70 9.86 11.13
C LYS A 160 10.95 8.76 10.11
N VAL A 161 11.25 7.55 10.57
CA VAL A 161 11.50 6.38 9.71
C VAL A 161 10.24 5.96 8.95
N ASN A 162 9.09 5.99 9.62
CA ASN A 162 7.82 5.51 9.06
C ASN A 162 6.97 6.60 8.41
N LYS A 163 7.47 7.84 8.32
CA LYS A 163 6.79 8.99 7.72
C LYS A 163 6.12 8.68 6.36
N PRO A 164 6.76 7.95 5.43
CA PRO A 164 6.14 7.60 4.14
C PRO A 164 4.88 6.74 4.27
N TYR A 165 4.78 5.93 5.33
CA TYR A 165 3.63 5.08 5.60
C TYR A 165 2.55 5.81 6.42
N LEU A 166 2.94 6.81 7.21
CA LEU A 166 2.07 7.51 8.16
C LEU A 166 1.27 8.67 7.56
N SER A 167 1.69 9.25 6.45
CA SER A 167 1.01 10.40 5.82
C SER A 167 -0.24 9.99 5.03
N ASN A 168 -1.35 10.75 5.19
CA ASN A 168 -2.53 10.74 4.29
C ASN A 168 -2.20 11.06 2.82
N GLN A 169 -0.97 11.47 2.53
CA GLN A 169 -0.61 12.11 1.26
C GLN A 169 -0.68 11.21 0.03
N ASN A 170 -0.90 9.90 0.20
CA ASN A 170 -0.84 8.94 -0.89
C ASN A 170 -2.10 8.06 -0.98
N THR A 171 -3.28 8.62 -0.77
CA THR A 171 -4.48 8.07 -1.40
C THR A 171 -4.92 9.00 -2.51
N LEU A 172 -5.00 8.46 -3.71
CA LEU A 172 -5.35 9.19 -4.93
C LEU A 172 -6.67 9.96 -4.80
N SER A 173 -7.61 9.42 -4.02
CA SER A 173 -8.91 10.04 -3.70
C SER A 173 -8.83 11.32 -2.88
N SER A 174 -7.74 11.56 -2.14
CA SER A 174 -7.54 12.78 -1.34
C SER A 174 -7.02 13.98 -2.15
N ILE A 175 -6.64 13.76 -3.41
CA ILE A 175 -6.15 14.78 -4.32
C ILE A 175 -7.33 15.25 -5.18
N PRO A 176 -7.85 16.48 -5.02
CA PRO A 176 -8.96 16.94 -5.84
C PRO A 176 -8.55 17.06 -7.33
N PRO A 177 -9.45 16.77 -8.28
CA PRO A 177 -9.25 17.13 -9.68
C PRO A 177 -9.08 18.65 -9.86
N GLY A 178 -8.44 19.04 -10.95
CA GLY A 178 -8.20 20.44 -11.31
C GLY A 178 -6.71 20.82 -11.34
N ASN A 179 -6.43 21.94 -12.01
CA ASN A 179 -5.06 22.41 -12.23
C ASN A 179 -4.31 22.72 -10.93
N ASP A 180 -5.00 23.26 -9.93
CA ASP A 180 -4.41 23.65 -8.63
C ASP A 180 -3.76 22.48 -7.89
N ASN A 181 -4.22 21.25 -8.15
CA ASN A 181 -3.71 20.03 -7.53
C ASN A 181 -2.94 19.13 -8.50
N ALA A 182 -2.70 19.57 -9.74
CA ALA A 182 -2.02 18.78 -10.76
C ALA A 182 -0.62 18.34 -10.30
N GLY A 183 0.16 19.23 -9.67
CA GLY A 183 1.48 18.87 -9.13
C GLY A 183 1.43 17.69 -8.15
N ARG A 184 0.48 17.71 -7.20
CA ARG A 184 0.27 16.64 -6.21
C ARG A 184 -0.18 15.34 -6.88
N PHE A 185 -1.05 15.42 -7.87
CA PHE A 185 -1.46 14.25 -8.67
C PHE A 185 -0.25 13.64 -9.40
N HIS A 186 0.57 14.46 -10.07
CA HIS A 186 1.75 13.99 -10.80
C HIS A 186 2.78 13.36 -9.84
N ASP A 187 2.97 13.92 -8.66
CA ASP A 187 3.81 13.33 -7.61
C ASP A 187 3.28 11.96 -7.17
N PHE A 188 1.99 11.86 -6.88
CA PHE A 188 1.39 10.59 -6.47
C PHE A 188 1.56 9.52 -7.55
N ILE A 189 1.19 9.83 -8.80
CA ILE A 189 1.30 8.90 -9.92
C ILE A 189 2.76 8.50 -10.15
N PHE A 190 3.71 9.42 -10.05
CA PHE A 190 5.14 9.11 -10.16
C PHE A 190 5.60 8.05 -9.13
N HIS A 191 5.22 8.18 -7.87
CA HIS A 191 5.57 7.20 -6.84
C HIS A 191 4.79 5.89 -7.02
N ALA A 192 3.52 5.96 -7.41
CA ALA A 192 2.69 4.78 -7.67
C ALA A 192 3.28 3.93 -8.81
N LEU A 193 3.62 4.54 -9.94
CA LEU A 193 4.18 3.85 -11.10
C LEU A 193 5.53 3.21 -10.80
N GLN A 194 6.41 3.90 -10.05
CA GLN A 194 7.67 3.30 -9.60
C GLN A 194 7.43 2.05 -8.77
N LYS A 195 6.42 2.05 -7.89
CA LYS A 195 6.06 0.90 -7.07
C LYS A 195 5.43 -0.22 -7.89
N ILE A 196 4.45 0.09 -8.75
CA ILE A 196 3.73 -0.90 -9.56
C ILE A 196 4.73 -1.65 -10.47
N PHE A 197 5.54 -0.89 -11.21
CA PHE A 197 6.37 -1.43 -12.29
C PHE A 197 7.81 -1.78 -11.91
N HIS A 198 8.21 -1.67 -10.64
CA HIS A 198 9.47 -2.27 -10.21
C HIS A 198 9.38 -3.81 -10.20
N PRO A 199 10.34 -4.59 -10.74
CA PRO A 199 11.64 -4.17 -11.29
C PRO A 199 11.68 -4.10 -12.83
N THR A 200 10.55 -4.05 -13.54
CA THR A 200 10.55 -4.06 -15.02
C THR A 200 10.85 -2.69 -15.63
N LEU A 201 10.48 -1.61 -14.94
CA LEU A 201 10.80 -0.24 -15.31
C LEU A 201 11.69 0.44 -14.25
N HIS A 202 12.77 1.08 -14.70
CA HIS A 202 13.77 1.74 -13.85
C HIS A 202 14.08 3.17 -14.30
N HIS A 203 14.92 3.86 -13.52
CA HIS A 203 15.43 5.21 -13.81
C HIS A 203 14.34 6.23 -14.14
N ALA A 204 13.27 6.22 -13.34
CA ALA A 204 12.14 7.13 -13.50
C ALA A 204 12.60 8.60 -13.41
N LYS A 205 12.18 9.42 -14.38
CA LYS A 205 12.45 10.87 -14.40
C LYS A 205 11.14 11.62 -14.55
N LYS A 206 10.93 12.63 -13.69
CA LYS A 206 9.85 13.60 -13.87
C LYS A 206 10.32 14.74 -14.77
N GLU A 207 9.37 15.31 -15.49
CA GLU A 207 9.51 16.60 -16.17
C GLU A 207 10.65 16.68 -17.18
N GLN A 208 10.86 15.63 -17.96
CA GLN A 208 12.01 15.57 -18.86
C GLN A 208 11.80 16.48 -20.09
N PRO A 209 12.68 17.47 -20.32
CA PRO A 209 12.63 18.29 -21.52
C PRO A 209 13.05 17.48 -22.74
N ILE A 210 12.36 17.69 -23.86
CA ILE A 210 12.69 17.13 -25.17
C ILE A 210 12.62 18.25 -26.23
N ASN A 211 13.23 18.02 -27.39
CA ASN A 211 13.28 18.96 -28.52
C ASN A 211 13.78 20.36 -28.08
N ASP A 212 14.98 20.40 -27.49
CA ASP A 212 15.62 21.63 -26.97
C ASP A 212 14.78 22.37 -25.92
N GLY A 213 14.00 21.64 -25.12
CA GLY A 213 13.18 22.22 -24.05
C GLY A 213 11.78 22.70 -24.47
N ARG A 214 11.42 22.58 -25.76
CA ARG A 214 10.11 23.03 -26.27
C ARG A 214 8.94 22.12 -25.88
N LYS A 215 9.22 20.87 -25.51
CA LYS A 215 8.22 19.90 -25.08
C LYS A 215 8.70 19.23 -23.80
N LYS A 216 7.79 18.89 -22.88
CA LYS A 216 8.12 18.25 -21.58
C LYS A 216 7.27 17.00 -21.37
N ILE A 217 7.88 15.88 -21.05
CA ILE A 217 7.16 14.63 -20.73
C ILE A 217 7.00 14.59 -19.22
N ASP A 218 5.79 14.29 -18.74
CA ASP A 218 5.53 14.30 -17.30
C ASP A 218 6.39 13.27 -16.58
N ILE A 219 6.39 12.01 -17.05
CA ILE A 219 7.19 10.93 -16.47
C ILE A 219 7.77 10.05 -17.57
N THR A 220 9.04 9.70 -17.45
CA THR A 220 9.74 8.77 -18.34
C THR A 220 10.41 7.66 -17.53
N PHE A 221 10.27 6.41 -17.98
CA PHE A 221 11.00 5.28 -17.46
C PHE A 221 11.90 4.66 -18.53
N THR A 222 13.00 4.03 -18.10
CA THR A 222 13.79 3.12 -18.93
C THR A 222 13.20 1.73 -18.82
N ASN A 223 12.96 1.08 -19.95
CA ASN A 223 12.49 -0.31 -19.99
C ASN A 223 13.69 -1.26 -19.88
N GLU A 224 13.78 -1.95 -18.74
CA GLU A 224 14.85 -2.93 -18.46
C GLU A 224 14.27 -4.32 -18.20
N ALA A 225 13.04 -4.56 -18.68
CA ALA A 225 12.29 -5.76 -18.37
C ALA A 225 12.94 -7.04 -18.94
N ASP A 226 13.27 -7.96 -18.04
CA ASP A 226 13.73 -9.32 -18.35
C ASP A 226 12.58 -10.33 -18.49
N ARG A 227 11.36 -9.94 -18.10
CA ARG A 227 10.12 -10.73 -18.12
C ARG A 227 8.88 -9.84 -18.18
N GLY A 228 7.72 -10.47 -18.25
CA GLY A 228 6.43 -9.79 -18.10
C GLY A 228 6.02 -8.90 -19.27
N PHE A 229 5.05 -8.03 -19.03
CA PHE A 229 4.39 -7.23 -20.06
C PHE A 229 5.36 -6.36 -20.87
N PHE A 230 6.24 -5.60 -20.21
CA PHE A 230 7.17 -4.70 -20.91
C PHE A 230 8.22 -5.40 -21.74
N ARG A 231 8.59 -6.64 -21.37
CA ARG A 231 9.42 -7.49 -22.24
C ARG A 231 8.62 -7.99 -23.44
N ARG A 232 7.38 -8.47 -23.22
CA ARG A 232 6.52 -8.96 -24.31
C ARG A 232 6.18 -7.87 -25.31
N LEU A 233 6.00 -6.61 -24.87
CA LEU A 233 5.87 -5.45 -25.77
C LEU A 233 6.97 -5.42 -26.83
N VAL A 234 8.23 -5.61 -26.42
CA VAL A 234 9.38 -5.56 -27.33
C VAL A 234 9.51 -6.85 -28.14
N PHE A 235 9.45 -8.02 -27.50
CA PHE A 235 9.85 -9.29 -28.13
C PHE A 235 8.72 -10.09 -28.78
N ILE A 236 7.47 -9.89 -28.36
CA ILE A 236 6.30 -10.58 -28.92
C ILE A 236 5.55 -9.62 -29.85
N HIS A 237 5.21 -8.44 -29.34
CA HIS A 237 4.45 -7.44 -30.11
C HIS A 237 5.31 -6.62 -31.07
N SER A 238 6.63 -6.72 -30.99
CA SER A 238 7.58 -5.93 -31.80
C SER A 238 7.39 -4.40 -31.67
N ILE A 239 6.89 -3.95 -30.53
CA ILE A 239 6.70 -2.53 -30.22
C ILE A 239 7.96 -2.00 -29.55
N LYS A 240 8.73 -1.18 -30.28
CA LYS A 240 9.93 -0.54 -29.73
C LYS A 240 9.58 0.30 -28.51
N SER A 241 10.08 -0.04 -27.33
CA SER A 241 9.80 0.69 -26.09
C SER A 241 11.04 0.77 -25.18
N PRO A 242 12.19 1.30 -25.65
CA PRO A 242 13.36 1.50 -24.79
C PRO A 242 13.08 2.49 -23.65
N TYR A 243 12.20 3.46 -23.90
CA TYR A 243 11.59 4.30 -22.88
C TYR A 243 10.08 4.15 -22.91
N VAL A 244 9.48 4.21 -21.72
CA VAL A 244 8.02 4.26 -21.54
C VAL A 244 7.65 5.64 -21.01
N PHE A 245 6.77 6.32 -21.75
CA PHE A 245 6.31 7.66 -21.40
C PHE A 245 4.96 7.61 -20.73
N PHE A 246 4.81 8.38 -19.66
CA PHE A 246 3.52 8.60 -19.01
C PHE A 246 3.19 10.09 -19.05
N GLU A 247 1.95 10.40 -19.42
CA GLU A 247 1.37 11.73 -19.34
C GLU A 247 0.26 11.71 -18.29
N CYS A 248 0.23 12.69 -17.39
CA CYS A 248 -0.70 12.73 -16.27
C CYS A 248 -1.69 13.88 -16.46
N LYS A 249 -2.99 13.61 -16.34
CA LYS A 249 -4.06 14.61 -16.46
C LYS A 249 -4.97 14.58 -15.25
N ASN A 250 -4.83 15.59 -14.38
CA ASN A 250 -5.70 15.78 -13.21
C ASN A 250 -6.98 16.55 -13.58
N TYR A 251 -7.76 16.05 -14.55
CA TYR A 251 -9.01 16.69 -14.98
C TYR A 251 -10.22 15.90 -14.46
N SER A 252 -11.35 16.59 -14.28
CA SER A 252 -12.63 15.99 -13.91
C SER A 252 -13.43 15.44 -15.10
N ASN A 253 -12.98 15.73 -16.32
CA ASN A 253 -13.66 15.37 -17.56
C ASN A 253 -12.71 14.51 -18.41
N ASP A 254 -13.28 13.80 -19.36
CA ASP A 254 -12.53 12.94 -20.28
C ASP A 254 -11.36 13.65 -20.97
N PRO A 255 -10.21 12.97 -21.09
CA PRO A 255 -9.15 13.41 -21.98
C PRO A 255 -9.69 13.63 -23.40
N LYS A 256 -9.30 14.75 -24.01
CA LYS A 256 -9.69 15.08 -25.37
C LYS A 256 -8.56 14.71 -26.34
N ASN A 257 -8.76 15.00 -27.62
CA ASN A 257 -7.75 14.75 -28.64
C ASN A 257 -6.40 15.42 -28.34
N PRO A 258 -6.34 16.68 -27.83
CA PRO A 258 -5.07 17.33 -27.53
C PRO A 258 -4.17 16.55 -26.55
N GLU A 259 -4.75 15.86 -25.57
CA GLU A 259 -4.01 15.09 -24.58
C GLU A 259 -3.40 13.82 -25.19
N ILE A 260 -4.13 13.14 -26.09
CA ILE A 260 -3.63 11.98 -26.84
C ILE A 260 -2.55 12.43 -27.84
N ASP A 261 -2.81 13.52 -28.59
CA ASP A 261 -1.89 14.10 -29.57
C ASP A 261 -0.58 14.56 -28.92
N GLN A 262 -0.64 15.06 -27.68
CA GLN A 262 0.55 15.42 -26.90
C GLN A 262 1.48 14.22 -26.72
N LEU A 263 0.91 13.04 -26.43
CA LEU A 263 1.62 11.79 -26.21
C LEU A 263 2.14 11.22 -27.53
N VAL A 264 1.30 11.19 -28.58
CA VAL A 264 1.71 10.84 -29.96
C VAL A 264 2.92 11.65 -30.40
N GLY A 265 2.91 12.96 -30.15
CA GLY A 265 4.03 13.84 -30.48
C GLY A 265 5.34 13.54 -29.73
N ARG A 266 5.35 12.61 -28.77
CA ARG A 266 6.54 12.11 -28.05
C ARG A 266 7.07 10.81 -28.63
N LEU A 267 6.18 10.00 -29.21
CA LEU A 267 6.51 8.69 -29.74
C LEU A 267 7.28 8.77 -31.05
N ASN A 268 8.27 7.90 -31.22
CA ASN A 268 8.98 7.64 -32.47
C ASN A 268 9.86 6.37 -32.35
N ASP A 269 10.47 5.95 -33.45
CA ASP A 269 11.28 4.72 -33.49
C ASP A 269 12.58 4.75 -32.67
N ARG A 270 13.06 5.94 -32.28
CA ARG A 270 14.27 6.10 -31.48
C ARG A 270 13.97 6.11 -29.98
N ARG A 271 12.92 6.84 -29.59
CA ARG A 271 12.53 7.08 -28.20
C ARG A 271 11.61 5.99 -27.67
N GLY A 272 10.78 5.40 -28.52
CA GLY A 272 9.76 4.44 -28.14
C GLY A 272 8.41 4.77 -28.77
N ARG A 273 7.63 3.72 -28.98
CA ARG A 273 6.35 3.67 -29.68
C ARG A 273 5.19 3.32 -28.74
N PHE A 274 5.45 3.19 -27.44
CA PHE A 274 4.46 2.89 -26.41
C PHE A 274 4.43 4.01 -25.37
N GLY A 275 3.22 4.44 -24.99
CA GLY A 275 3.00 5.42 -23.95
C GLY A 275 1.71 5.15 -23.18
N VAL A 276 1.58 5.81 -22.03
CA VAL A 276 0.44 5.63 -21.13
C VAL A 276 -0.11 7.00 -20.73
N LEU A 277 -1.40 7.20 -20.93
CA LEU A 277 -2.12 8.36 -20.41
C LEU A 277 -2.75 7.98 -19.07
N VAL A 278 -2.41 8.70 -18.01
CA VAL A 278 -3.01 8.54 -16.69
C VAL A 278 -3.96 9.69 -16.41
N CYS A 279 -5.21 9.40 -16.13
CA CYS A 279 -6.26 10.40 -15.89
C CYS A 279 -7.12 10.01 -14.68
N ARG A 280 -8.02 10.91 -14.25
CA ARG A 280 -8.88 10.64 -13.08
C ARG A 280 -9.95 9.61 -13.41
N THR A 281 -10.74 9.91 -14.43
CA THR A 281 -11.91 9.13 -14.85
C THR A 281 -12.03 9.17 -16.37
N VAL A 282 -12.84 8.26 -16.90
CA VAL A 282 -13.28 8.24 -18.29
C VAL A 282 -14.78 7.94 -18.31
N ASP A 283 -15.57 8.94 -18.68
CA ASP A 283 -17.01 8.93 -18.82
C ASP A 283 -17.45 8.20 -20.11
N ASP A 284 -16.72 8.38 -21.22
CA ASP A 284 -16.96 7.71 -22.51
C ASP A 284 -15.78 6.79 -22.91
N PRO A 285 -15.68 5.58 -22.31
CA PRO A 285 -14.57 4.67 -22.55
C PRO A 285 -14.54 4.13 -23.99
N ILE A 286 -15.69 4.08 -24.67
CA ILE A 286 -15.79 3.62 -26.06
C ILE A 286 -15.08 4.61 -26.99
N ASN A 287 -15.35 5.90 -26.82
CA ASN A 287 -14.75 6.95 -27.63
C ASN A 287 -13.25 7.10 -27.36
N ILE A 288 -12.83 7.06 -26.09
CA ILE A 288 -11.39 7.06 -25.75
C ILE A 288 -10.67 5.87 -26.39
N LEU A 289 -11.27 4.67 -26.33
CA LEU A 289 -10.68 3.49 -26.95
C LEU A 289 -10.60 3.63 -28.48
N ALA A 290 -11.66 4.13 -29.13
CA ALA A 290 -11.67 4.39 -30.56
C ALA A 290 -10.52 5.32 -30.98
N ARG A 291 -10.30 6.42 -30.24
CA ARG A 291 -9.18 7.34 -30.51
C ARG A 291 -7.82 6.69 -30.34
N CYS A 292 -7.65 5.84 -29.33
CA CYS A 292 -6.39 5.12 -29.13
C CYS A 292 -6.15 4.09 -30.26
N ARG A 293 -7.22 3.46 -30.78
CA ARG A 293 -7.14 2.58 -31.97
C ARG A 293 -6.77 3.37 -33.23
N ASP A 294 -7.30 4.57 -33.42
CA ASP A 294 -6.94 5.44 -34.54
C ASP A 294 -5.44 5.77 -34.55
N VAL A 295 -4.82 5.96 -33.39
CA VAL A 295 -3.36 6.15 -33.24
C VAL A 295 -2.59 4.91 -33.72
N VAL A 296 -3.06 3.71 -33.38
CA VAL A 296 -2.47 2.44 -33.82
C VAL A 296 -2.62 2.27 -35.34
N HIS A 297 -3.83 2.48 -35.87
CA HIS A 297 -4.12 2.37 -37.31
C HIS A 297 -3.33 3.38 -38.15
N SER A 298 -3.09 4.57 -37.61
CA SER A 298 -2.26 5.61 -38.23
C SER A 298 -0.75 5.33 -38.10
N ASN A 299 -0.36 4.20 -37.48
CA ASN A 299 1.03 3.85 -37.20
C ASN A 299 1.77 4.96 -36.43
N ASN A 300 1.09 5.58 -35.47
CA ASN A 300 1.63 6.66 -34.64
C ASN A 300 2.07 6.19 -33.25
N GLY A 301 1.91 4.90 -32.94
CA GLY A 301 2.31 4.28 -31.69
C GLY A 301 1.13 3.60 -30.99
N TYR A 302 1.31 3.33 -29.70
CA TYR A 302 0.35 2.63 -28.86
C TYR A 302 0.18 3.44 -27.57
N ILE A 303 -1.07 3.82 -27.27
CA ILE A 303 -1.40 4.59 -26.08
C ILE A 303 -2.42 3.79 -25.26
N VAL A 304 -2.00 3.39 -24.05
CA VAL A 304 -2.90 2.81 -23.05
C VAL A 304 -3.40 3.93 -22.13
N VAL A 305 -4.68 3.92 -21.79
CA VAL A 305 -5.26 4.85 -20.81
C VAL A 305 -5.50 4.12 -19.49
N LEU A 306 -5.07 4.72 -18.38
CA LEU A 306 -5.30 4.25 -17.02
C LEU A 306 -6.02 5.34 -16.21
N THR A 307 -7.08 4.97 -15.49
CA THR A 307 -7.82 5.84 -14.56
C THR A 307 -7.31 5.70 -13.12
N ASP A 308 -7.89 6.46 -12.20
CA ASP A 308 -7.63 6.28 -10.76
C ASP A 308 -7.89 4.85 -10.29
N ASP A 309 -9.00 4.25 -10.73
CA ASP A 309 -9.38 2.87 -10.37
C ASP A 309 -8.36 1.86 -10.86
N ASP A 310 -7.80 2.08 -12.05
CA ASP A 310 -6.79 1.22 -12.63
C ASP A 310 -5.48 1.31 -11.83
N ILE A 311 -5.06 2.51 -11.44
CA ILE A 311 -3.88 2.72 -10.59
C ILE A 311 -4.06 2.06 -9.23
N ILE A 312 -5.25 2.18 -8.63
CA ILE A 312 -5.56 1.54 -7.34
C ILE A 312 -5.54 0.02 -7.47
N ALA A 313 -6.14 -0.54 -8.53
CA ALA A 313 -6.14 -1.99 -8.78
C ALA A 313 -4.71 -2.52 -8.95
N LEU A 314 -3.88 -1.83 -9.73
CA LEU A 314 -2.48 -2.20 -9.93
C LEU A 314 -1.66 -2.11 -8.63
N LEU A 315 -1.90 -1.10 -7.80
CA LEU A 315 -1.26 -0.98 -6.48
C LEU A 315 -1.69 -2.10 -5.51
N ASP A 316 -2.96 -2.50 -5.54
CA ASP A 316 -3.48 -3.63 -4.74
C ASP A 316 -2.86 -4.96 -5.18
N MET A 317 -2.81 -5.23 -6.49
CA MET A 317 -2.11 -6.40 -7.04
C MET A 317 -0.64 -6.40 -6.62
N LYS A 318 0.01 -5.23 -6.66
CA LYS A 318 1.40 -5.09 -6.21
C LYS A 318 1.55 -5.38 -4.72
N GLY A 319 0.65 -4.86 -3.88
CA GLY A 319 0.64 -5.11 -2.44
C GLY A 319 0.47 -6.60 -2.08
N LYS A 320 -0.23 -7.36 -2.94
CA LYS A 320 -0.40 -8.82 -2.83
C LYS A 320 0.72 -9.63 -3.49
N ASN A 321 1.76 -8.96 -4.02
CA ASN A 321 2.83 -9.55 -4.81
C ASN A 321 2.33 -10.34 -6.05
N ASN A 322 1.17 -9.96 -6.59
CA ASN A 322 0.58 -10.58 -7.78
C ASN A 322 1.14 -9.95 -9.06
N LEU A 323 2.39 -10.27 -9.39
CA LEU A 323 3.07 -9.71 -10.57
C LEU A 323 2.44 -10.18 -11.88
N GLU A 324 1.99 -11.43 -11.95
CA GLU A 324 1.28 -11.98 -13.11
C GLU A 324 -0.04 -11.26 -13.36
N GLY A 325 -0.77 -10.89 -12.30
CA GLY A 325 -1.98 -10.09 -12.41
C GLY A 325 -1.72 -8.72 -13.04
N ILE A 326 -0.64 -8.04 -12.65
CA ILE A 326 -0.24 -6.76 -13.25
C ILE A 326 0.09 -6.94 -14.74
N ASP A 327 0.84 -7.99 -15.07
CA ASP A 327 1.21 -8.30 -16.45
C ASP A 327 -0.02 -8.58 -17.33
N ASN A 328 -0.96 -9.40 -16.85
CA ASN A 328 -2.18 -9.74 -17.57
C ASN A 328 -3.09 -8.52 -17.72
N TYR A 329 -3.19 -7.69 -16.68
CA TYR A 329 -3.97 -6.46 -16.73
C TYR A 329 -3.47 -5.51 -17.82
N MET A 330 -2.15 -5.28 -17.90
CA MET A 330 -1.56 -4.44 -18.93
C MET A 330 -1.67 -5.07 -20.33
N GLU A 331 -1.56 -6.39 -20.43
CA GLU A 331 -1.75 -7.15 -21.67
C GLU A 331 -3.18 -6.98 -22.22
N GLU A 332 -4.19 -7.05 -21.37
CA GLU A 332 -5.59 -6.82 -21.75
C GLU A 332 -5.83 -5.39 -22.26
N ARG A 333 -5.20 -4.39 -21.61
CA ARG A 333 -5.25 -3.00 -22.04
C ARG A 333 -4.59 -2.79 -23.40
N LEU A 334 -3.50 -3.49 -23.70
CA LEU A 334 -2.89 -3.46 -25.04
C LEU A 334 -3.76 -4.20 -26.06
N ARG A 335 -4.30 -5.36 -25.69
CA ARG A 335 -5.11 -6.21 -26.56
C ARG A 335 -6.33 -5.48 -27.10
N SER A 336 -7.00 -4.67 -26.28
CA SER A 336 -8.16 -3.87 -26.71
C SER A 336 -7.82 -2.79 -27.75
N LEU A 337 -6.54 -2.40 -27.87
CA LEU A 337 -6.07 -1.48 -28.92
C LEU A 337 -5.83 -2.17 -30.26
N ILE A 338 -5.59 -3.49 -30.24
CA ILE A 338 -5.15 -4.27 -31.41
C ILE A 338 -6.31 -5.09 -31.99
N LEU A 339 -7.17 -5.64 -31.13
CA LEU A 339 -8.38 -6.39 -31.46
C LEU A 339 -9.61 -5.55 -31.09
#